data_AF-R5PZ00-F1
#
_entry.id   AF-R5PZ00-F1
#
_cell.length_a   1.000
_cell.length_b   1.000
_cell.length_c   1.000
_cell.angle_alpha   90.00
_cell.angle_beta   90.00
_cell.angle_gamma   90.00
#
_symmetry.space_group_name_H-M   'P 1'
#
loop_
_entity.id
_entity.type
_entity.pdbx_description
1 polymer ?
#
loop_
_entity_poly.entity_id
_entity_poly.type
_entity_poly.pdbx_seq_one_letter_code
_entity_poly.pdbx_strand_id
1 'polypeptide(L)'
;MLEQDFSDPRKKYHIEAGQKQTLETPFRLKGTQDEQDLLTELVNRTAQSPFAKSVLEKAASLGYEICFEDLENARGCCRSTFKQIILSRQFQPADWTATLVHECRHADQISRGATAGHTPYISMETQLKEKRLMEADACAASARACYELLEEGDYMPAVVLRRTKAGIFDAYQHAARDGESSDKAMTAAALAWYDDELYKMAYEIDHVMTPLSMGAAYRNPSGDFEEMPLAESVRKICNADGKTYFSEPYEKLNEPHYAGISEMTANWVKKHIKACRDLGAEVDPSLEKIPVYKSTPFIEVRFHEKYDKTPDVLSDFTRKELEEKRANGEKPFDRPPRLIPLRPKVVPLWMQYMKFER
;
A
#
# COMPACT_ATOMS: atom_id res chain seq x y z
N MET A 1 -27.03 22.45 23.58
CA MET A 1 -26.16 21.65 22.71
C MET A 1 -26.46 22.10 21.30
N LEU A 2 -25.51 22.78 20.66
CA LEU A 2 -25.66 23.22 19.27
C LEU A 2 -25.47 21.99 18.38
N GLU A 3 -26.49 21.65 17.60
CA GLU A 3 -26.40 20.69 16.50
C GLU A 3 -25.38 21.23 15.49
N GLN A 4 -24.22 20.61 15.40
CA GLN A 4 -23.27 20.89 14.32
C GLN A 4 -23.66 20.05 13.11
N ASP A 5 -24.06 20.74 12.05
CA ASP A 5 -24.29 20.22 10.71
C ASP A 5 -22.95 19.75 10.11
N PHE A 6 -22.79 18.43 9.99
CA PHE A 6 -21.60 17.76 9.46
C PHE A 6 -21.59 17.66 7.92
N SER A 7 -22.56 18.25 7.22
CA SER A 7 -22.69 18.09 5.77
C SER A 7 -21.77 19.00 4.95
N ASP A 8 -21.16 20.02 5.56
CA ASP A 8 -20.31 20.99 4.86
C ASP A 8 -18.91 21.12 5.49
N PRO A 9 -17.87 20.47 4.95
CA PRO A 9 -16.50 20.56 5.46
C PRO A 9 -15.91 21.98 5.38
N ARG A 10 -16.49 22.89 4.58
CA ARG A 10 -16.08 24.31 4.47
C ARG A 10 -16.37 25.11 5.73
N LYS A 11 -17.35 24.72 6.55
CA LYS A 11 -17.66 25.42 7.81
C LYS A 11 -16.57 25.22 8.89
N LYS A 12 -15.68 24.24 8.72
CA LYS A 12 -14.66 23.86 9.71
C LYS A 12 -13.26 24.41 9.42
N TYR A 13 -13.02 24.89 8.19
CA TYR A 13 -11.74 25.44 7.74
C TYR A 13 -11.99 26.68 6.87
N HIS A 14 -11.30 27.78 7.15
CA HIS A 14 -11.36 28.98 6.31
C HIS A 14 -10.66 28.71 4.97
N ILE A 15 -11.40 28.26 3.97
CA ILE A 15 -10.88 28.03 2.62
C ILE A 15 -10.96 29.35 1.85
N GLU A 16 -9.82 29.87 1.43
CA GLU A 16 -9.76 31.03 0.54
C GLU A 16 -9.98 30.60 -0.91
N ALA A 17 -11.07 31.04 -1.51
CA ALA A 17 -11.38 30.72 -2.91
C ALA A 17 -10.32 31.30 -3.86
N GLY A 18 -9.89 30.51 -4.85
CA GLY A 18 -8.96 30.97 -5.89
C GLY A 18 -7.50 31.13 -5.45
N GLN A 19 -7.13 30.57 -4.28
CA GLN A 19 -5.73 30.47 -3.87
C GLN A 19 -4.92 29.66 -4.90
N LYS A 20 -3.63 29.94 -5.02
CA LYS A 20 -2.70 29.16 -5.86
C LYS A 20 -1.90 28.17 -5.01
N GLN A 21 -1.50 27.06 -5.61
CA GLN A 21 -0.58 26.12 -4.98
C GLN A 21 0.80 26.79 -4.77
N THR A 22 1.43 26.46 -3.64
CA THR A 22 2.75 26.96 -3.18
C THR A 22 3.91 26.07 -3.62
N LEU A 23 3.61 24.99 -4.35
CA LEU A 23 4.59 24.09 -4.96
C LEU A 23 5.27 24.77 -6.15
N GLU A 24 6.55 24.46 -6.38
CA GLU A 24 7.25 24.87 -7.60
C GLU A 24 6.65 24.18 -8.84
N THR A 25 6.31 22.90 -8.69
CA THR A 25 5.57 22.13 -9.69
C THR A 25 4.16 21.83 -9.15
N PRO A 26 3.13 22.61 -9.53
CA PRO A 26 1.78 22.41 -9.02
C PRO A 26 1.12 21.16 -9.62
N PHE A 27 0.27 20.51 -8.83
CA PHE A 27 -0.60 19.44 -9.32
C PHE A 27 -1.68 19.98 -10.25
N ARG A 28 -2.09 19.14 -11.20
CA ARG A 28 -3.44 19.27 -11.78
C ARG A 28 -4.45 18.76 -10.76
N LEU A 29 -5.46 19.58 -10.45
CA LEU A 29 -6.53 19.21 -9.54
C LEU A 29 -7.80 18.92 -10.35
N LYS A 30 -8.49 17.83 -10.04
CA LYS A 30 -9.75 17.44 -10.68
C LYS A 30 -10.90 17.44 -9.68
N GLY A 31 -12.03 17.97 -10.12
CA GLY A 31 -13.24 18.09 -9.32
C GLY A 31 -13.98 19.38 -9.63
N THR A 32 -15.00 19.68 -8.83
CA THR A 32 -15.67 20.99 -8.82
C THR A 32 -14.70 22.09 -8.37
N GLN A 33 -15.07 23.38 -8.54
CA GLN A 33 -14.22 24.47 -8.07
C GLN A 33 -13.98 24.39 -6.55
N ASP A 34 -15.02 24.11 -5.77
CA ASP A 34 -14.93 23.92 -4.31
C ASP A 34 -13.97 22.79 -3.93
N GLU A 35 -13.98 21.68 -4.68
CA GLU A 35 -13.04 20.58 -4.45
C GLU A 35 -11.60 20.97 -4.80
N GLN A 36 -11.40 21.74 -5.87
CA GLN A 36 -10.08 22.22 -6.25
C GLN A 36 -9.54 23.24 -5.26
N ASP A 37 -10.37 24.12 -4.70
CA ASP A 37 -9.99 25.08 -3.66
C ASP A 37 -9.60 24.32 -2.38
N LEU A 38 -10.38 23.32 -1.98
CA LEU A 38 -10.08 22.46 -0.83
C LEU A 38 -8.78 21.66 -1.01
N LEU A 39 -8.57 21.09 -2.19
CA LEU A 39 -7.33 20.38 -2.53
C LEU A 39 -6.13 21.34 -2.56
N THR A 40 -6.32 22.58 -3.01
CA THR A 40 -5.26 23.60 -3.01
C THR A 40 -4.84 23.95 -1.58
N GLU A 41 -5.80 24.18 -0.69
CA GLU A 41 -5.52 24.43 0.73
C GLU A 41 -4.82 23.23 1.37
N LEU A 42 -5.28 22.01 1.10
CA LEU A 42 -4.62 20.79 1.58
C LEU A 42 -3.18 20.68 1.09
N VAL A 43 -2.92 20.92 -0.20
CA VAL A 43 -1.57 20.91 -0.78
C VAL A 43 -0.70 21.95 -0.10
N ASN A 44 -1.19 23.18 0.08
CA ASN A 44 -0.43 24.28 0.68
C ASN A 44 -0.11 24.06 2.15
N ARG A 45 -1.07 23.55 2.92
CA ARG A 45 -0.88 23.15 4.31
C ARG A 45 0.14 22.03 4.42
N THR A 46 0.01 21.00 3.58
CA THR A 46 0.93 19.85 3.58
C THR A 46 2.35 20.28 3.19
N ALA A 47 2.49 21.22 2.25
CA ALA A 47 3.76 21.76 1.79
C ALA A 47 4.49 22.66 2.80
N GLN A 48 3.91 22.96 3.97
CA GLN A 48 4.64 23.59 5.07
C GLN A 48 5.73 22.67 5.65
N SER A 49 5.57 21.34 5.54
CA SER A 49 6.66 20.38 5.76
C SER A 49 7.58 20.37 4.53
N PRO A 50 8.89 20.69 4.67
CA PRO A 50 9.83 20.64 3.56
C PRO A 50 9.93 19.24 2.93
N PHE A 51 9.89 18.19 3.74
CA PHE A 51 9.90 16.83 3.23
C PHE A 51 8.62 16.52 2.44
N ALA A 52 7.45 16.83 3.01
CA ALA A 52 6.19 16.61 2.32
C ALA A 52 6.16 17.38 0.99
N LYS A 53 6.56 18.66 0.99
CA LYS A 53 6.66 19.48 -0.22
C LYS A 53 7.47 18.77 -1.32
N SER A 54 8.63 18.22 -0.99
CA SER A 54 9.46 17.47 -1.96
C SER A 54 8.76 16.23 -2.53
N VAL A 55 8.02 15.48 -1.70
CA VAL A 55 7.25 14.29 -2.10
C VAL A 55 6.09 14.68 -3.03
N LEU A 56 5.39 15.78 -2.69
CA LEU A 56 4.31 16.33 -3.49
C LEU A 56 4.82 16.80 -4.86
N GLU A 57 5.89 17.60 -4.89
CA GLU A 57 6.49 18.10 -6.14
C GLU A 57 7.00 16.96 -7.02
N LYS A 58 7.58 15.92 -6.41
CA LYS A 58 7.99 14.72 -7.15
C LYS A 58 6.80 14.05 -7.84
N ALA A 59 5.70 13.80 -7.12
CA ALA A 59 4.50 13.19 -7.70
C ALA A 59 3.88 14.08 -8.80
N ALA A 60 3.80 15.40 -8.59
CA ALA A 60 3.34 16.35 -9.59
C ALA A 60 4.21 16.32 -10.86
N SER A 61 5.54 16.30 -10.71
CA SER A 61 6.50 16.22 -11.83
C SER A 61 6.38 14.93 -12.65
N LEU A 62 5.93 13.84 -12.00
CA LEU A 62 5.64 12.56 -12.66
C LEU A 62 4.28 12.56 -13.40
N GLY A 63 3.60 13.71 -13.43
CA GLY A 63 2.36 13.94 -14.15
C GLY A 63 1.10 13.52 -13.41
N TYR A 64 1.20 13.20 -12.11
CA TYR A 64 0.02 12.84 -11.32
C TYR A 64 -0.92 14.02 -11.12
N GLU A 65 -2.21 13.71 -11.05
CA GLU A 65 -3.27 14.64 -10.67
C GLU A 65 -3.89 14.22 -9.33
N ILE A 66 -4.53 15.16 -8.63
CA ILE A 66 -5.23 14.88 -7.37
C ILE A 66 -6.73 15.06 -7.58
N CYS A 67 -7.52 14.11 -7.07
CA CYS A 67 -8.98 14.21 -7.05
C CYS A 67 -9.57 13.58 -5.79
N PHE A 68 -10.86 13.86 -5.59
CA PHE A 68 -11.68 13.16 -4.63
C PHE A 68 -12.56 12.09 -5.31
N GLU A 69 -12.64 10.91 -4.71
CA GLU A 69 -13.61 9.87 -5.07
C GLU A 69 -14.22 9.25 -3.81
N ASP A 70 -15.25 8.42 -4.00
CA ASP A 70 -15.71 7.51 -2.96
C ASP A 70 -14.86 6.24 -3.04
N LEU A 71 -14.08 5.98 -1.98
CA LEU A 71 -13.21 4.80 -1.88
C LEU A 71 -13.73 3.81 -0.84
N GLU A 72 -15.03 3.88 -0.51
CA GLU A 72 -15.62 3.15 0.59
C GLU A 72 -14.82 3.48 1.87
N ASN A 73 -14.14 2.48 2.42
CA ASN A 73 -13.43 2.59 3.68
C ASN A 73 -11.94 2.97 3.53
N ALA A 74 -11.40 3.07 2.31
CA ALA A 74 -10.00 3.48 2.10
C ALA A 74 -9.86 5.01 2.18
N ARG A 75 -8.77 5.49 2.81
CA ARG A 75 -8.51 6.94 2.99
C ARG A 75 -8.00 7.59 1.70
N GLY A 76 -7.22 6.86 0.93
CA GLY A 76 -6.64 7.29 -0.34
C GLY A 76 -6.25 6.13 -1.23
N CYS A 77 -5.82 6.45 -2.46
CA CYS A 77 -5.29 5.48 -3.40
C CYS A 77 -4.41 6.15 -4.47
N CYS A 78 -3.24 5.56 -4.73
CA CYS A 78 -2.39 5.87 -5.87
C CYS A 78 -2.73 4.98 -7.07
N ARG A 79 -3.51 5.49 -8.03
CA ARG A 79 -3.77 4.81 -9.31
C ARG A 79 -2.68 5.15 -10.32
N SER A 80 -1.55 4.47 -10.22
CA SER A 80 -0.35 4.73 -11.04
C SER A 80 -0.56 4.63 -12.55
N THR A 81 -1.40 3.70 -13.02
CA THR A 81 -1.76 3.54 -14.43
C THR A 81 -2.43 4.78 -15.02
N PHE A 82 -3.28 5.45 -14.24
CA PHE A 82 -3.99 6.66 -14.66
C PHE A 82 -3.30 7.95 -14.20
N LYS A 83 -2.19 7.82 -13.46
CA LYS A 83 -1.48 8.93 -12.82
C LYS A 83 -2.43 9.75 -11.92
N GLN A 84 -3.18 9.08 -11.05
CA GLN A 84 -4.11 9.75 -10.13
C GLN A 84 -3.73 9.45 -8.67
N ILE A 85 -3.73 10.49 -7.86
CA ILE A 85 -3.76 10.42 -6.41
C ILE A 85 -5.17 10.74 -5.98
N ILE A 86 -5.81 9.79 -5.31
CA ILE A 86 -7.22 9.89 -4.96
C ILE A 86 -7.34 9.95 -3.46
N LEU A 87 -8.09 10.92 -2.96
CA LEU A 87 -8.45 11.03 -1.55
C LEU A 87 -9.92 10.69 -1.39
N SER A 88 -10.27 10.01 -0.30
CA SER A 88 -11.67 9.67 -0.03
C SER A 88 -12.43 10.86 0.56
N ARG A 89 -13.60 11.15 -0.03
CA ARG A 89 -14.51 12.21 0.44
C ARG A 89 -15.08 11.94 1.84
N GLN A 90 -15.03 10.70 2.31
CA GLN A 90 -15.66 10.30 3.57
C GLN A 90 -14.86 10.72 4.82
N PHE A 91 -13.62 11.17 4.65
CA PHE A 91 -12.71 11.50 5.74
C PHE A 91 -12.55 13.01 5.94
N GLN A 92 -12.01 13.43 7.09
CA GLN A 92 -11.85 14.83 7.42
C GLN A 92 -10.54 15.41 6.86
N PRO A 93 -10.43 16.74 6.67
CA PRO A 93 -9.21 17.36 6.13
C PRO A 93 -7.92 17.02 6.89
N ALA A 94 -7.99 16.81 8.20
CA ALA A 94 -6.82 16.42 8.99
C ALA A 94 -6.34 14.97 8.70
N ASP A 95 -7.21 14.10 8.17
CA ASP A 95 -6.84 12.75 7.69
C ASP A 95 -6.09 12.81 6.35
N TRP A 96 -6.38 13.83 5.53
CA TRP A 96 -5.86 13.91 4.18
C TRP A 96 -4.39 14.31 4.09
N THR A 97 -3.83 15.04 5.06
CA THR A 97 -2.40 15.42 5.02
C THR A 97 -1.50 14.19 5.02
N ALA A 98 -1.67 13.29 5.99
CA ALA A 98 -0.89 12.06 6.07
C ALA A 98 -1.13 11.17 4.84
N THR A 99 -2.39 11.09 4.41
CA THR A 99 -2.82 10.28 3.25
C THR A 99 -2.24 10.81 1.95
N LEU A 100 -2.25 12.13 1.72
CA LEU A 100 -1.71 12.74 0.51
C LEU A 100 -0.21 12.43 0.37
N VAL A 101 0.56 12.59 1.44
CA VAL A 101 1.98 12.24 1.45
C VAL A 101 2.18 10.75 1.18
N HIS A 102 1.36 9.90 1.79
CA HIS A 102 1.40 8.44 1.60
C HIS A 102 1.19 8.04 0.13
N GLU A 103 0.12 8.53 -0.50
CA GLU A 103 -0.20 8.17 -1.88
C GLU A 103 0.80 8.79 -2.89
N CYS A 104 1.24 10.03 -2.65
CA CYS A 104 2.31 10.64 -3.45
C CYS A 104 3.62 9.86 -3.30
N ARG A 105 3.87 9.26 -2.14
CA ARG A 105 5.06 8.44 -1.92
C ARG A 105 5.04 7.16 -2.77
N HIS A 106 3.88 6.52 -2.93
CA HIS A 106 3.74 5.42 -3.88
C HIS A 106 4.07 5.82 -5.32
N ALA A 107 3.69 7.03 -5.75
CA ALA A 107 4.03 7.51 -7.08
C ALA A 107 5.56 7.57 -7.31
N ASP A 108 6.31 8.04 -6.30
CA ASP A 108 7.78 8.08 -6.34
C ASP A 108 8.40 6.68 -6.37
N GLN A 109 7.97 5.78 -5.46
CA GLN A 109 8.42 4.38 -5.42
C GLN A 109 8.23 3.68 -6.77
N ILE A 110 7.04 3.81 -7.37
CA ILE A 110 6.70 3.19 -8.66
C ILE A 110 7.54 3.78 -9.78
N SER A 111 7.83 5.09 -9.74
CA SER A 111 8.72 5.72 -10.72
C SER A 111 10.15 5.18 -10.69
N ARG A 112 10.56 4.57 -9.58
CA ARG A 112 11.87 3.92 -9.39
C ARG A 112 11.84 2.40 -9.64
N GLY A 113 10.74 1.88 -10.20
CA GLY A 113 10.63 0.46 -10.56
C GLY A 113 10.02 -0.41 -9.47
N ALA A 114 9.36 0.16 -8.46
CA ALA A 114 8.52 -0.61 -7.57
C ALA A 114 7.24 -1.05 -8.30
N THR A 115 6.78 -2.28 -8.07
CA THR A 115 5.58 -2.80 -8.75
C THR A 115 4.31 -2.35 -8.03
N ALA A 116 3.29 -1.87 -8.76
CA ALA A 116 2.02 -1.43 -8.14
C ALA A 116 1.05 -2.58 -7.90
N GLY A 117 0.93 -3.51 -8.87
CA GLY A 117 0.05 -4.69 -8.79
C GLY A 117 0.82 -6.00 -8.58
N HIS A 118 0.11 -7.12 -8.77
CA HIS A 118 0.71 -8.45 -8.83
C HIS A 118 1.41 -8.66 -10.18
N THR A 119 2.62 -9.21 -10.13
CA THR A 119 3.46 -9.50 -11.28
C THR A 119 3.67 -11.01 -11.41
N PRO A 120 3.05 -11.69 -12.38
CA PRO A 120 3.01 -13.16 -12.42
C PRO A 120 4.37 -13.87 -12.49
N TYR A 121 5.40 -13.20 -13.05
CA TYR A 121 6.75 -13.76 -13.21
C TYR A 121 7.70 -13.43 -12.04
N ILE A 122 7.26 -12.66 -11.03
CA ILE A 122 8.04 -12.41 -9.81
C ILE A 122 7.53 -13.36 -8.73
N SER A 123 8.44 -14.00 -8.00
CA SER A 123 8.09 -14.86 -6.87
C SER A 123 7.21 -14.14 -5.83
N MET A 124 6.27 -14.87 -5.24
CA MET A 124 5.33 -14.38 -4.25
C MET A 124 6.04 -13.90 -2.98
N GLU A 125 7.12 -14.59 -2.58
CA GLU A 125 7.98 -14.13 -1.49
C GLU A 125 8.53 -12.73 -1.77
N THR A 126 9.09 -12.51 -2.96
CA THR A 126 9.62 -11.20 -3.38
C THR A 126 8.52 -10.15 -3.41
N GLN A 127 7.38 -10.46 -4.02
CA GLN A 127 6.26 -9.54 -4.10
C GLN A 127 5.77 -9.14 -2.71
N LEU A 128 5.57 -10.10 -1.79
CA LEU A 128 5.13 -9.80 -0.43
C LEU A 128 6.11 -8.87 0.30
N LYS A 129 7.42 -9.18 0.24
CA LYS A 129 8.46 -8.33 0.85
C LYS A 129 8.43 -6.92 0.27
N GLU A 130 8.33 -6.80 -1.04
CA GLU A 130 8.29 -5.52 -1.73
C GLU A 130 7.06 -4.69 -1.35
N LYS A 131 5.85 -5.28 -1.37
CA LYS A 131 4.60 -4.59 -1.01
C LYS A 131 4.61 -4.08 0.42
N ARG A 132 5.05 -4.91 1.37
CA ARG A 132 5.19 -4.49 2.77
C ARG A 132 6.18 -3.36 2.93
N LEU A 133 7.32 -3.44 2.25
CA LEU A 133 8.34 -2.40 2.34
C LEU A 133 7.87 -1.08 1.72
N MET A 134 7.14 -1.13 0.59
CA MET A 134 6.52 0.06 -0.01
C MET A 134 5.59 0.78 0.98
N GLU A 135 4.87 0.01 1.76
CA GLU A 135 3.81 0.54 2.61
C GLU A 135 4.33 1.00 3.96
N ALA A 136 5.31 0.27 4.50
CA ALA A 136 6.15 0.73 5.59
C ALA A 136 6.83 2.07 5.27
N ASP A 137 7.43 2.19 4.08
CA ASP A 137 8.08 3.44 3.62
C ASP A 137 7.07 4.58 3.44
N ALA A 138 5.91 4.31 2.85
CA ALA A 138 4.86 5.31 2.68
C ALA A 138 4.30 5.79 4.03
N CYS A 139 4.18 4.90 5.02
CA CYS A 139 3.80 5.27 6.39
C CYS A 139 4.90 6.08 7.10
N ALA A 140 6.18 5.72 6.91
CA ALA A 140 7.30 6.48 7.46
C ALA A 140 7.37 7.90 6.87
N ALA A 141 7.07 8.05 5.57
CA ALA A 141 6.96 9.35 4.91
C ALA A 141 5.83 10.21 5.52
N SER A 142 4.65 9.63 5.76
CA SER A 142 3.56 10.32 6.47
C SER A 142 3.97 10.73 7.89
N ALA A 143 4.65 9.84 8.62
CA ALA A 143 5.10 10.13 9.99
C ALA A 143 6.06 11.32 10.04
N ARG A 144 7.06 11.34 9.13
CA ARG A 144 7.98 12.47 8.98
C ARG A 144 7.25 13.76 8.67
N ALA A 145 6.37 13.76 7.67
CA ALA A 145 5.61 14.95 7.28
C ALA A 145 4.76 15.50 8.43
N CYS A 146 4.03 14.62 9.12
CA CYS A 146 3.22 15.02 10.27
C CYS A 146 4.06 15.50 11.46
N TYR A 147 5.27 14.98 11.65
CA TYR A 147 6.19 15.45 12.68
C TYR A 147 6.75 16.83 12.34
N GLU A 148 7.18 17.08 11.11
CA GLU A 148 7.65 18.40 10.67
C GLU A 148 6.53 19.45 10.83
N LEU A 149 5.28 19.14 10.45
CA LEU A 149 4.13 20.03 10.67
C LEU A 149 3.83 20.27 12.15
N LEU A 150 4.00 19.25 13.01
CA LEU A 150 3.85 19.40 14.45
C LEU A 150 4.86 20.40 15.03
N GLU A 151 6.12 20.35 14.58
CA GLU A 151 7.17 21.28 15.03
C GLU A 151 6.90 22.72 14.56
N GLU A 152 6.25 22.89 13.40
CA GLU A 152 5.78 24.19 12.89
C GLU A 152 4.46 24.67 13.55
N GLY A 153 3.90 23.89 14.49
CA GLY A 153 2.70 24.24 15.26
C GLY A 153 1.37 23.74 14.70
N ASP A 154 1.36 23.07 13.54
CA ASP A 154 0.17 22.36 13.03
C ASP A 154 0.11 20.93 13.57
N TYR A 155 -0.43 20.80 14.77
CA TYR A 155 -0.45 19.53 15.52
C TYR A 155 -1.52 18.53 15.07
N MET A 156 -2.55 18.96 14.34
CA MET A 156 -3.71 18.12 14.03
C MET A 156 -3.39 16.89 13.14
N PRO A 157 -2.53 16.97 12.11
CA PRO A 157 -2.12 15.81 11.31
C PRO A 157 -1.44 14.74 12.17
N ALA A 158 -0.58 15.14 13.11
CA ALA A 158 0.07 14.22 14.06
C ALA A 158 -0.95 13.55 15.00
N VAL A 159 -1.92 14.30 15.53
CA VAL A 159 -2.98 13.75 16.39
C VAL A 159 -3.80 12.70 15.63
N VAL A 160 -4.16 12.97 14.38
CA VAL A 160 -4.94 12.04 13.56
C VAL A 160 -4.13 10.81 13.20
N LEU A 161 -2.89 10.97 12.74
CA LEU A 161 -2.02 9.84 12.41
C LEU A 161 -1.77 8.93 13.62
N ARG A 162 -1.59 9.51 14.83
CA ARG A 162 -1.46 8.71 16.07
C ARG A 162 -2.69 7.88 16.40
N ARG A 163 -3.90 8.32 16.05
CA ARG A 163 -5.12 7.56 16.33
C ARG A 163 -5.20 6.26 15.53
N THR A 164 -4.59 6.24 14.35
CA THR A 164 -4.67 5.10 13.42
C THR A 164 -3.37 4.31 13.35
N LYS A 165 -2.22 4.97 13.50
CA LYS A 165 -0.87 4.42 13.32
C LYS A 165 0.07 4.88 14.45
N ALA A 166 -0.38 4.74 15.70
CA ALA A 166 0.36 5.18 16.90
C ALA A 166 1.81 4.71 16.93
N GLY A 167 2.03 3.39 16.79
CA GLY A 167 3.38 2.80 16.88
C GLY A 167 4.35 3.38 15.84
N ILE A 168 3.89 3.62 14.61
CA ILE A 168 4.70 4.18 13.53
C ILE A 168 5.08 5.64 13.83
N PHE A 169 4.09 6.48 14.19
CA PHE A 169 4.38 7.88 14.48
C PHE A 169 5.22 8.04 15.74
N ASP A 170 4.96 7.24 16.78
CA ASP A 170 5.69 7.30 18.05
C ASP A 170 7.14 6.83 17.87
N ALA A 171 7.39 5.80 17.05
CA ALA A 171 8.74 5.39 16.70
C ALA A 171 9.52 6.51 15.98
N TYR A 172 8.88 7.21 15.03
CA TYR A 172 9.50 8.38 14.37
C TYR A 172 9.82 9.47 15.40
N GLN A 173 8.80 9.88 16.18
CA GLN A 173 8.92 10.98 17.13
C GLN A 173 9.99 10.68 18.21
N HIS A 174 10.06 9.44 18.70
CA HIS A 174 11.03 9.07 19.73
C HIS A 174 12.46 9.21 19.20
N ALA A 175 12.76 8.62 18.05
CA ALA A 175 14.07 8.75 17.41
C ALA A 175 14.43 10.23 17.11
N ALA A 176 13.49 11.01 16.58
CA ALA A 176 13.71 12.43 16.30
C ALA A 176 14.02 13.24 17.58
N ARG A 177 13.32 12.97 18.69
CA ARG A 177 13.55 13.64 19.98
C ARG A 177 14.85 13.26 20.65
N ASP A 178 15.34 12.04 20.40
CA ASP A 178 16.66 11.58 20.86
C ASP A 178 17.81 12.19 20.05
N GLY A 179 17.50 13.06 19.08
CA GLY A 179 18.48 13.76 18.25
C GLY A 179 19.02 12.91 17.10
N GLU A 180 18.36 11.80 16.77
CA GLU A 180 18.75 10.98 15.62
C GLU A 180 18.46 11.70 14.31
N SER A 181 19.19 11.32 13.25
CA SER A 181 18.94 11.85 11.92
C SER A 181 17.54 11.48 11.42
N SER A 182 16.98 12.31 10.53
CA SER A 182 15.70 12.00 9.90
C SER A 182 15.70 10.64 9.20
N ASP A 183 16.85 10.22 8.63
CA ASP A 183 17.01 8.91 8.02
C ASP A 183 16.79 7.75 9.02
N LYS A 184 17.38 7.85 10.21
CA LYS A 184 17.19 6.87 11.28
C LYS A 184 15.77 6.91 11.84
N ALA A 185 15.19 8.09 12.03
CA ALA A 185 13.80 8.22 12.47
C ALA A 185 12.81 7.62 11.46
N MET A 186 13.03 7.83 10.16
CA MET A 186 12.25 7.17 9.10
C MET A 186 12.47 5.65 9.10
N THR A 187 13.69 5.17 9.33
CA THR A 187 13.98 3.74 9.45
C THR A 187 13.20 3.13 10.63
N ALA A 188 13.19 3.79 11.79
CA ALA A 188 12.45 3.35 12.97
C ALA A 188 10.94 3.28 12.70
N ALA A 189 10.38 4.30 12.05
CA ALA A 189 8.97 4.32 11.67
C ALA A 189 8.61 3.21 10.66
N ALA A 190 9.47 2.98 9.65
CA ALA A 190 9.27 1.92 8.67
C ALA A 190 9.31 0.54 9.33
N LEU A 191 10.23 0.31 10.28
CA LEU A 191 10.28 -0.96 11.00
C LEU A 191 9.07 -1.15 11.93
N ALA A 192 8.61 -0.09 12.60
CA ALA A 192 7.44 -0.13 13.48
C ALA A 192 6.13 -0.48 12.75
N TRP A 193 6.08 -0.31 11.42
CA TRP A 193 4.96 -0.79 10.60
C TRP A 193 4.76 -2.30 10.73
N TYR A 194 5.86 -3.06 10.88
CA TYR A 194 5.80 -4.51 11.00
C TYR A 194 5.33 -4.99 12.37
N ASP A 195 5.21 -4.11 13.36
CA ASP A 195 4.66 -4.46 14.67
C ASP A 195 3.12 -4.48 14.68
N ASP A 196 2.47 -3.90 13.67
CA ASP A 196 1.01 -4.01 13.50
C ASP A 196 0.66 -5.35 12.82
N GLU A 197 0.51 -6.40 13.63
CA GLU A 197 0.19 -7.76 13.16
C GLU A 197 -1.11 -7.81 12.35
N LEU A 198 -2.15 -7.05 12.76
CA LEU A 198 -3.43 -7.05 12.06
C LEU A 198 -3.28 -6.44 10.66
N TYR A 199 -2.51 -5.37 10.54
CA TYR A 199 -2.22 -4.75 9.26
C TYR A 199 -1.33 -5.65 8.40
N LYS A 200 -0.29 -6.28 8.97
CA LYS A 200 0.54 -7.27 8.24
C LYS A 200 -0.28 -8.43 7.68
N MET A 201 -1.24 -8.95 8.44
CA MET A 201 -2.12 -10.03 7.98
C MET A 201 -3.08 -9.58 6.87
N ALA A 202 -3.51 -8.32 6.86
CA ALA A 202 -4.29 -7.76 5.75
C ALA A 202 -3.52 -7.86 4.42
N TYR A 203 -2.21 -7.56 4.45
CA TYR A 203 -1.34 -7.73 3.27
C TYR A 203 -1.20 -9.17 2.83
N GLU A 204 -1.27 -10.13 3.76
CA GLU A 204 -1.24 -11.55 3.42
C GLU A 204 -2.51 -11.94 2.65
N ILE A 205 -3.68 -11.40 3.02
CA ILE A 205 -4.89 -11.60 2.22
C ILE A 205 -4.72 -10.99 0.83
N ASP A 206 -4.41 -9.70 0.77
CA ASP A 206 -4.52 -8.92 -0.47
C ASP A 206 -3.41 -9.25 -1.47
N HIS A 207 -2.22 -9.62 -0.99
CA HIS A 207 -1.06 -9.86 -1.84
C HIS A 207 -0.65 -11.32 -1.94
N VAL A 208 -1.12 -12.21 -1.06
CA VAL A 208 -0.83 -13.65 -1.15
C VAL A 208 -2.10 -14.45 -1.41
N MET A 209 -3.06 -14.46 -0.48
CA MET A 209 -4.20 -15.39 -0.53
C MET A 209 -5.14 -15.09 -1.69
N THR A 210 -5.57 -13.83 -1.86
CA THR A 210 -6.49 -13.42 -2.91
C THR A 210 -5.88 -13.63 -4.30
N PRO A 211 -4.65 -13.16 -4.62
CA PRO A 211 -4.04 -13.44 -5.91
C PRO A 211 -3.88 -14.92 -6.22
N LEU A 212 -3.45 -15.73 -5.24
CA LEU A 212 -3.32 -17.19 -5.40
C LEU A 212 -4.67 -17.87 -5.63
N SER A 213 -5.68 -17.52 -4.83
CA SER A 213 -7.05 -18.03 -4.97
C SER A 213 -7.63 -17.77 -6.36
N MET A 214 -7.29 -16.60 -6.93
CA MET A 214 -7.73 -16.15 -8.26
C MET A 214 -6.81 -16.57 -9.40
N GLY A 215 -5.83 -17.42 -9.11
CA GLY A 215 -4.99 -18.06 -10.12
C GLY A 215 -3.95 -17.12 -10.75
N ALA A 216 -3.53 -16.07 -10.04
CA ALA A 216 -2.57 -15.10 -10.58
C ALA A 216 -1.23 -15.74 -10.97
N ALA A 217 -0.76 -16.73 -10.19
CA ALA A 217 0.45 -17.50 -10.49
C ALA A 217 0.36 -18.30 -11.81
N TYR A 218 -0.83 -18.71 -12.25
CA TYR A 218 -1.02 -19.45 -13.50
C TYR A 218 -0.98 -18.57 -14.75
N ARG A 219 -0.88 -17.24 -14.56
CA ARG A 219 -0.68 -16.29 -15.65
C ARG A 219 0.78 -16.18 -16.07
N ASN A 220 1.67 -16.96 -15.45
CA ASN A 220 3.07 -17.08 -15.83
C ASN A 220 3.31 -18.33 -16.71
N PRO A 221 3.38 -18.20 -18.04
CA PRO A 221 3.44 -19.35 -18.93
C PRO A 221 4.76 -20.13 -18.87
N SER A 222 5.85 -19.53 -18.38
CA SER A 222 7.14 -20.23 -18.27
C SER A 222 7.24 -21.10 -17.01
N GLY A 223 6.50 -20.77 -15.95
CA GLY A 223 6.71 -21.35 -14.62
C GLY A 223 7.99 -20.86 -13.93
N ASP A 224 8.76 -19.96 -14.57
CA ASP A 224 9.97 -19.38 -14.01
C ASP A 224 9.62 -18.13 -13.18
N PHE A 225 10.07 -18.09 -11.92
CA PHE A 225 9.82 -16.98 -11.01
C PHE A 225 11.12 -16.26 -10.67
N GLU A 226 11.14 -14.95 -10.91
CA GLU A 226 12.26 -14.08 -10.57
C GLU A 226 12.26 -13.78 -9.05
N GLU A 227 13.45 -13.82 -8.45
CA GLU A 227 13.69 -13.34 -7.10
C GLU A 227 14.42 -11.99 -7.19
N MET A 228 13.97 -11.00 -6.41
CA MET A 228 14.64 -9.70 -6.38
C MET A 228 15.60 -9.63 -5.18
N PRO A 229 16.86 -9.20 -5.39
CA PRO A 229 17.76 -8.94 -4.27
C PRO A 229 17.16 -7.89 -3.34
N LEU A 230 17.11 -8.20 -2.05
CA LEU A 230 16.56 -7.30 -1.02
C LEU A 230 17.17 -5.90 -1.06
N ALA A 231 18.48 -5.82 -1.30
CA ALA A 231 19.19 -4.54 -1.41
C ALA A 231 18.67 -3.67 -2.57
N GLU A 232 18.17 -4.27 -3.65
CA GLU A 232 17.53 -3.54 -4.75
C GLU A 232 16.18 -2.98 -4.32
N SER A 233 15.35 -3.80 -3.67
CA SER A 233 14.06 -3.36 -3.10
C SER A 233 14.23 -2.21 -2.11
N VAL A 234 15.19 -2.29 -1.19
CA VAL A 234 15.46 -1.21 -0.23
C VAL A 234 15.91 0.07 -0.92
N ARG A 235 16.83 -0.01 -1.90
CA ARG A 235 17.32 1.17 -2.63
C ARG A 235 16.24 1.88 -3.44
N LYS A 236 15.31 1.12 -4.04
CA LYS A 236 14.22 1.71 -4.86
C LYS A 236 13.03 2.18 -4.02
N ILE A 237 12.79 1.60 -2.84
CA ILE A 237 11.65 1.93 -1.99
C ILE A 237 12.05 2.96 -0.93
N CYS A 238 12.99 2.63 -0.05
CA CYS A 238 13.38 3.45 1.10
C CYS A 238 14.41 4.52 0.71
N ASN A 239 14.02 5.43 -0.18
CA ASN A 239 14.90 6.45 -0.75
C ASN A 239 14.35 7.87 -0.56
N ALA A 240 15.15 8.75 0.03
CA ALA A 240 14.85 10.18 0.15
C ALA A 240 16.02 10.94 -0.50
N ASP A 241 15.71 11.91 -1.35
CA ASP A 241 16.70 12.78 -2.00
C ASP A 241 17.78 12.01 -2.81
N GLY A 242 17.38 10.92 -3.46
CA GLY A 242 18.27 10.10 -4.29
C GLY A 242 19.17 9.15 -3.51
N LYS A 243 19.14 9.16 -2.18
CA LYS A 243 19.88 8.26 -1.30
C LYS A 243 18.91 7.37 -0.52
N THR A 244 19.33 6.15 -0.21
CA THR A 244 18.57 5.35 0.76
C THR A 244 18.68 5.95 2.16
N TYR A 245 17.54 6.09 2.85
CA TYR A 245 17.51 6.49 4.25
C TYR A 245 17.56 5.28 5.20
N PHE A 246 17.32 4.07 4.68
CA PHE A 246 17.25 2.86 5.51
C PHE A 246 18.62 2.58 6.12
N SER A 247 18.69 2.66 7.44
CA SER A 247 19.95 2.73 8.20
C SER A 247 20.34 1.43 8.92
N GLU A 248 19.46 0.43 8.90
CA GLU A 248 19.69 -0.89 9.51
C GLU A 248 20.28 -1.87 8.48
N PRO A 249 20.98 -2.95 8.93
CA PRO A 249 21.39 -4.02 8.04
C PRO A 249 20.20 -4.59 7.28
N TYR A 250 20.31 -4.71 5.95
CA TYR A 250 19.19 -5.13 5.12
C TYR A 250 18.74 -6.54 5.44
N GLU A 251 19.66 -7.41 5.86
CA GLU A 251 19.43 -8.80 6.25
C GLU A 251 18.37 -8.94 7.35
N LYS A 252 18.20 -7.92 8.18
CA LYS A 252 17.13 -7.84 9.19
C LYS A 252 15.75 -8.05 8.56
N LEU A 253 15.51 -7.52 7.36
CA LEU A 253 14.24 -7.67 6.66
C LEU A 253 14.00 -9.09 6.12
N ASN A 254 14.95 -10.03 6.25
CA ASN A 254 14.74 -11.45 5.98
C ASN A 254 14.26 -12.24 7.21
N GLU A 255 14.28 -11.65 8.41
CA GLU A 255 13.78 -12.33 9.60
C GLU A 255 12.27 -12.60 9.49
N PRO A 256 11.76 -13.69 10.09
CA PRO A 256 10.35 -14.07 9.98
C PRO A 256 9.37 -12.96 10.36
N HIS A 257 9.74 -12.09 11.31
CA HIS A 257 8.91 -10.96 11.73
C HIS A 257 8.60 -9.98 10.58
N TYR A 258 9.56 -9.75 9.68
CA TYR A 258 9.45 -8.81 8.55
C TYR A 258 9.03 -9.52 7.25
N ALA A 259 9.69 -10.63 6.93
CA ALA A 259 9.53 -11.37 5.68
C ALA A 259 8.42 -12.42 5.70
N GLY A 260 8.01 -12.86 6.89
CA GLY A 260 7.20 -14.06 7.03
C GLY A 260 5.71 -13.84 6.89
N ILE A 261 4.96 -14.94 6.85
CA ILE A 261 3.50 -14.97 6.92
C ILE A 261 3.03 -15.55 8.25
N SER A 262 1.80 -15.25 8.65
CA SER A 262 1.20 -15.82 9.86
C SER A 262 1.04 -17.34 9.74
N GLU A 263 0.92 -18.03 10.87
CA GLU A 263 0.65 -19.48 10.91
C GLU A 263 -0.66 -19.84 10.16
N MET A 264 -1.67 -18.99 10.28
CA MET A 264 -2.94 -19.13 9.55
C MET A 264 -2.73 -19.07 8.03
N THR A 265 -2.03 -18.04 7.52
CA THR A 265 -1.74 -17.91 6.10
C THR A 265 -0.84 -19.05 5.61
N ALA A 266 0.16 -19.47 6.38
CA ALA A 266 1.01 -20.60 6.02
C ALA A 266 0.20 -21.89 5.87
N ASN A 267 -0.75 -22.15 6.77
CA ASN A 267 -1.66 -23.29 6.67
C ASN A 267 -2.59 -23.18 5.46
N TRP A 268 -3.06 -21.99 5.13
CA TRP A 268 -3.84 -21.75 3.92
C TRP A 268 -3.02 -22.01 2.65
N VAL A 269 -1.78 -21.50 2.58
CA VAL A 269 -0.85 -21.69 1.45
C VAL A 269 -0.55 -23.17 1.23
N LYS A 270 -0.32 -23.95 2.31
CA LYS A 270 -0.15 -25.41 2.20
C LYS A 270 -1.36 -26.10 1.57
N LYS A 271 -2.58 -25.70 1.95
CA LYS A 271 -3.82 -26.23 1.37
C LYS A 271 -3.99 -25.82 -0.10
N HIS A 272 -3.65 -24.56 -0.44
CA HIS A 272 -3.62 -24.07 -1.81
C HIS A 272 -2.68 -24.95 -2.65
N ILE A 273 -1.40 -25.04 -2.28
CA ILE A 273 -0.40 -25.86 -2.99
C ILE A 273 -0.89 -27.28 -3.22
N LYS A 274 -1.47 -27.92 -2.20
CA LYS A 274 -2.04 -29.26 -2.34
C LYS A 274 -3.17 -29.30 -3.37
N ALA A 275 -4.13 -28.37 -3.31
CA ALA A 275 -5.25 -28.31 -4.24
C ALA A 275 -4.78 -28.12 -5.69
N CYS A 276 -3.75 -27.30 -5.91
CA CYS A 276 -3.14 -27.10 -7.23
C CYS A 276 -2.51 -28.40 -7.73
N ARG A 277 -1.69 -29.06 -6.90
CA ARG A 277 -1.04 -30.33 -7.22
C ARG A 277 -2.05 -31.46 -7.50
N ASP A 278 -3.15 -31.54 -6.74
CA ASP A 278 -4.23 -32.51 -6.96
C ASP A 278 -4.90 -32.33 -8.35
N LEU A 279 -4.87 -31.10 -8.89
CA LEU A 279 -5.35 -30.74 -10.23
C LEU A 279 -4.25 -30.80 -11.30
N GLY A 280 -3.05 -31.28 -10.97
CA GLY A 280 -1.93 -31.41 -11.89
C GLY A 280 -1.20 -30.08 -12.17
N ALA A 281 -1.37 -29.09 -11.29
CA ALA A 281 -0.71 -27.80 -11.44
C ALA A 281 0.57 -27.63 -10.63
N GLU A 282 1.57 -27.01 -11.24
CA GLU A 282 2.74 -26.52 -10.51
C GLU A 282 2.43 -25.15 -9.89
N VAL A 283 3.24 -24.79 -8.91
CA VAL A 283 3.07 -23.59 -8.09
C VAL A 283 4.41 -22.89 -7.95
N ASP A 284 4.37 -21.61 -7.64
CA ASP A 284 5.55 -20.83 -7.27
C ASP A 284 6.32 -21.53 -6.12
N PRO A 285 7.58 -21.96 -6.36
CA PRO A 285 8.39 -22.65 -5.36
C PRO A 285 8.71 -21.80 -4.12
N SER A 286 8.66 -20.48 -4.23
CA SER A 286 8.92 -19.58 -3.09
C SER A 286 7.87 -19.72 -2.00
N LEU A 287 6.64 -20.15 -2.33
CA LEU A 287 5.55 -20.34 -1.37
C LEU A 287 5.89 -21.32 -0.24
N GLU A 288 6.74 -22.31 -0.52
CA GLU A 288 7.19 -23.29 0.49
C GLU A 288 8.36 -22.77 1.33
N LYS A 289 9.00 -21.66 0.91
CA LYS A 289 10.17 -21.06 1.56
C LYS A 289 9.85 -19.83 2.41
N ILE A 290 8.68 -19.22 2.23
CA ILE A 290 8.28 -18.03 2.99
C ILE A 290 8.36 -18.35 4.49
N PRO A 291 9.12 -17.57 5.29
CA PRO A 291 9.24 -17.84 6.71
C PRO A 291 7.88 -17.65 7.41
N VAL A 292 7.72 -18.25 8.58
CA VAL A 292 6.47 -18.18 9.35
C VAL A 292 6.75 -17.43 10.65
N TYR A 293 5.93 -16.43 10.96
CA TYR A 293 5.93 -15.80 12.27
C TYR A 293 4.73 -16.26 13.09
N LYS A 294 4.91 -16.26 14.41
CA LYS A 294 3.86 -16.61 15.35
C LYS A 294 2.94 -15.41 15.54
N SER A 295 1.67 -15.56 15.14
CA SER A 295 0.60 -14.61 15.45
C SER A 295 0.13 -14.80 16.89
N THR A 296 -0.32 -13.73 17.53
CA THR A 296 -0.99 -13.86 18.83
C THR A 296 -2.43 -14.37 18.64
N PRO A 297 -2.96 -15.24 19.53
CA PRO A 297 -4.33 -15.73 19.41
C PRO A 297 -5.39 -14.62 19.38
N PHE A 298 -5.12 -13.50 20.05
CA PHE A 298 -5.98 -12.32 20.02
C PHE A 298 -6.08 -11.71 18.63
N ILE A 299 -4.95 -11.61 17.91
CA ILE A 299 -4.93 -11.03 16.56
C ILE A 299 -5.67 -11.94 15.57
N GLU A 300 -5.57 -13.26 15.70
CA GLU A 300 -6.35 -14.19 14.85
C GLU A 300 -7.86 -14.01 15.03
N VAL A 301 -8.33 -13.85 16.27
CA VAL A 301 -9.75 -13.55 16.55
C VAL A 301 -10.15 -12.21 15.94
N ARG A 302 -9.36 -11.15 16.16
CA ARG A 302 -9.62 -9.82 15.58
C ARG A 302 -9.62 -9.83 14.06
N PHE A 303 -8.75 -10.63 13.46
CA PHE A 303 -8.68 -10.79 12.02
C PHE A 303 -9.97 -11.44 11.50
N HIS A 304 -10.46 -12.50 12.13
CA HIS A 304 -11.74 -13.11 11.75
C HIS A 304 -12.93 -12.18 11.95
N GLU A 305 -12.96 -11.40 13.04
CA GLU A 305 -13.98 -10.35 13.25
C GLU A 305 -13.96 -9.30 12.15
N LYS A 306 -12.77 -8.95 11.63
CA LYS A 306 -12.61 -7.88 10.63
C LYS A 306 -12.83 -8.37 9.21
N TYR A 307 -12.38 -9.56 8.87
CA TYR A 307 -12.31 -10.03 7.48
C TYR A 307 -13.38 -11.07 7.11
N ASP A 308 -14.25 -11.44 8.04
CA ASP A 308 -15.42 -12.36 7.93
C ASP A 308 -15.07 -13.78 7.43
N LYS A 309 -14.37 -13.91 6.28
CA LYS A 309 -13.84 -15.15 5.72
C LYS A 309 -12.51 -14.92 5.00
N THR A 310 -11.56 -15.83 5.23
CA THR A 310 -10.41 -15.98 4.35
C THR A 310 -10.86 -16.42 2.95
N PRO A 311 -10.23 -15.97 1.86
CA PRO A 311 -10.53 -16.47 0.51
C PRO A 311 -10.49 -17.99 0.43
N ASP A 312 -11.26 -18.60 -0.46
CA ASP A 312 -11.13 -20.02 -0.74
C ASP A 312 -9.74 -20.34 -1.30
N VAL A 313 -9.19 -21.51 -0.98
CA VAL A 313 -7.85 -21.92 -1.45
C VAL A 313 -7.73 -21.88 -2.97
N LEU A 314 -8.83 -22.13 -3.68
CA LEU A 314 -9.00 -21.87 -5.10
C LEU A 314 -10.41 -21.34 -5.29
N SER A 315 -10.54 -20.18 -5.93
CA SER A 315 -11.85 -19.68 -6.36
C SER A 315 -12.53 -20.66 -7.31
N ASP A 316 -13.85 -20.66 -7.39
CA ASP A 316 -14.61 -21.50 -8.33
C ASP A 316 -14.14 -21.29 -9.78
N PHE A 317 -13.83 -20.04 -10.13
CA PHE A 317 -13.28 -19.69 -11.43
C PHE A 317 -11.95 -20.40 -11.69
N THR A 318 -10.99 -20.28 -10.76
CA THR A 318 -9.65 -20.87 -10.90
C THR A 318 -9.69 -22.39 -10.86
N ARG A 319 -10.53 -22.99 -10.00
CA ARG A 319 -10.73 -24.44 -9.95
C ARG A 319 -11.21 -24.96 -11.30
N LYS A 320 -12.25 -24.35 -11.85
CA LYS A 320 -12.80 -24.74 -13.16
C LYS A 320 -11.76 -24.60 -14.28
N GLU A 321 -10.99 -23.51 -14.28
CA GLU A 321 -9.92 -23.32 -15.26
C GLU A 321 -8.87 -24.44 -15.21
N LEU A 322 -8.43 -24.82 -14.01
CA LEU A 322 -7.46 -25.90 -13.83
C LEU A 322 -8.02 -27.29 -14.20
N GLU A 323 -9.28 -27.56 -13.86
CA GLU A 323 -9.98 -28.79 -14.24
C GLU A 323 -10.12 -28.93 -15.76
N GLU A 324 -10.47 -27.84 -16.45
CA GLU A 324 -10.55 -27.81 -17.92
C GLU A 324 -9.19 -28.06 -18.57
N LYS A 325 -8.12 -27.39 -18.10
CA LYS A 325 -6.75 -27.62 -18.60
C LYS A 325 -6.32 -29.06 -18.42
N ARG A 326 -6.56 -29.62 -17.23
CA ARG A 326 -6.26 -31.04 -16.93
C ARG A 326 -7.03 -31.98 -17.85
N ALA A 327 -8.33 -31.74 -18.08
CA ALA A 327 -9.14 -32.56 -18.97
C ALA A 327 -8.64 -32.51 -20.42
N ASN A 328 -8.07 -31.37 -20.84
CA ASN A 328 -7.51 -31.17 -22.17
C ASN A 328 -6.05 -31.63 -22.32
N GLY A 329 -5.40 -32.09 -21.24
CA GLY A 329 -3.98 -32.44 -21.23
C GLY A 329 -3.05 -31.24 -21.42
N GLU A 330 -3.55 -30.01 -21.22
CA GLU A 330 -2.75 -28.79 -21.26
C GLU A 330 -2.01 -28.61 -19.93
N LYS A 331 -0.77 -28.09 -19.96
CA LYS A 331 -0.15 -27.67 -18.70
C LYS A 331 -0.89 -26.45 -18.15
N PRO A 332 -0.88 -26.25 -16.82
CA PRO A 332 -1.50 -25.08 -16.18
C PRO A 332 -1.01 -23.74 -16.76
N PHE A 333 0.23 -23.71 -17.25
CA PHE A 333 0.92 -22.56 -17.81
C PHE A 333 0.84 -22.46 -19.35
N ASP A 334 0.21 -23.42 -20.05
CA ASP A 334 0.38 -23.59 -21.50
C ASP A 334 -0.38 -22.61 -22.41
N ARG A 335 -1.16 -21.63 -21.89
CA ARG A 335 -1.70 -20.54 -22.74
C ARG A 335 -1.92 -19.22 -22.02
N PRO A 336 -1.45 -18.08 -22.59
CA PRO A 336 -2.21 -16.85 -22.52
C PRO A 336 -3.34 -16.91 -23.57
N PRO A 337 -4.64 -16.84 -23.20
CA PRO A 337 -5.67 -16.60 -24.20
C PRO A 337 -5.53 -15.17 -24.72
N ARG A 338 -5.75 -15.00 -26.03
CA ARG A 338 -5.84 -13.72 -26.76
C ARG A 338 -6.18 -12.55 -25.83
N LEU A 339 -5.36 -11.49 -25.87
CA LEU A 339 -5.81 -10.14 -25.52
C LEU A 339 -6.98 -9.80 -26.45
N ILE A 340 -8.19 -10.24 -26.10
CA ILE A 340 -9.38 -9.50 -26.49
C ILE A 340 -9.16 -8.15 -25.82
N PRO A 341 -8.99 -7.04 -26.55
CA PRO A 341 -8.98 -5.75 -25.91
C PRO A 341 -10.34 -5.66 -25.21
N LEU A 342 -10.31 -5.78 -23.87
CA LEU A 342 -11.44 -5.37 -23.07
C LEU A 342 -11.64 -3.91 -23.46
N ARG A 343 -12.62 -3.62 -24.31
CA ARG A 343 -13.25 -2.30 -24.24
C ARG A 343 -13.55 -2.11 -22.76
N PRO A 344 -13.09 -1.03 -22.12
CA PRO A 344 -13.18 -0.89 -20.68
C PRO A 344 -14.66 -0.69 -20.32
N LYS A 345 -15.35 -1.80 -20.14
CA LYS A 345 -16.55 -1.90 -19.33
C LYS A 345 -16.17 -2.82 -18.19
N VAL A 346 -15.66 -2.19 -17.14
CA VAL A 346 -15.46 -2.74 -15.80
C VAL A 346 -14.42 -3.86 -15.75
N VAL A 347 -13.13 -3.46 -15.74
CA VAL A 347 -12.14 -4.24 -14.96
C VAL A 347 -12.66 -4.18 -13.53
N PRO A 348 -12.91 -5.32 -12.86
CA PRO A 348 -13.47 -5.26 -11.52
C PRO A 348 -12.46 -4.56 -10.61
N LEU A 349 -12.96 -3.52 -9.96
CA LEU A 349 -12.20 -2.51 -9.24
C LEU A 349 -11.06 -3.13 -8.40
N TRP A 350 -11.29 -4.24 -7.71
CA TRP A 350 -10.40 -4.87 -6.72
C TRP A 350 -8.97 -5.22 -7.16
N MET A 351 -8.65 -5.29 -8.46
CA MET A 351 -7.25 -5.44 -8.92
C MET A 351 -6.42 -4.14 -8.89
N GLN A 352 -7.04 -2.99 -8.59
CA GLN A 352 -6.39 -1.68 -8.51
C GLN A 352 -6.51 -1.01 -7.12
N TYR A 353 -7.13 -1.67 -6.13
CA TYR A 353 -7.26 -1.11 -4.78
C TYR A 353 -6.30 -1.84 -3.85
N MET A 354 -5.26 -1.15 -3.43
CA MET A 354 -4.65 -1.41 -2.14
C MET A 354 -5.68 -0.93 -1.09
N LYS A 355 -6.50 -1.87 -0.60
CA LYS A 355 -7.55 -1.59 0.39
C LYS A 355 -6.92 -1.64 1.78
N PHE A 356 -6.51 -0.50 2.31
CA PHE A 356 -6.05 -0.42 3.69
C PHE A 356 -6.94 0.48 4.55
N GLU A 357 -7.72 -0.18 5.41
CA GLU A 357 -8.61 0.43 6.40
C GLU A 357 -8.01 0.33 7.81
N ARG A 358 -7.68 1.48 8.41
CA ARG A 358 -8.29 2.04 9.62
C ARG A 358 -7.69 3.42 9.91
#